data_AF-A0A533UMY0-F1
#
_entry.id   AF-A0A533UMY0-F1
#
_cell.length_a   1.000
_cell.length_b   1.000
_cell.length_c   1.000
_cell.angle_alpha   90.00
_cell.angle_beta   90.00
_cell.angle_gamma   90.00
#
_symmetry.space_group_name_H-M   'P 1'
#
loop_
_entity.id
_entity.type
_entity.pdbx_description
1 polymer ?
#
loop_
_entity_poly.entity_id
_entity_poly.type
_entity_poly.pdbx_seq_one_letter_code
_entity_poly.pdbx_strand_id
1 'polypeptide(L)'
;MFKNYVDFLYNLRLIYPKSDPMNFIAKILLNSLYGRFGMDDNFTEVNVIHKDYIADFESKFMDNILSIEDLGEYKLVICKLNEINEKATHNVSIGIAAAITAYARIHMSQFKNNPKINLYYSDTDSIYTDSDIDESLIDAKILGKLKLENISEKAIFLSPKVYLLKLESGELIYKVKGLKHEVELRLEDFEKLLNKNAFLQKSQSK
;
A
#
# COMPACT_ATOMS: atom_id res chain seq x y z
N MET A 1 -4.77 -8.09 -22.70
CA MET A 1 -4.20 -9.17 -21.86
C MET A 1 -5.05 -9.48 -20.63
N PHE A 2 -5.30 -8.52 -19.73
CA PHE A 2 -5.95 -8.80 -18.42
C PHE A 2 -7.48 -8.68 -18.37
N LYS A 3 -8.14 -8.38 -19.49
CA LYS A 3 -9.58 -8.08 -19.53
C LYS A 3 -10.43 -9.14 -18.82
N ASN A 4 -10.31 -10.41 -19.21
CA ASN A 4 -11.13 -11.48 -18.62
C ASN A 4 -10.88 -11.67 -17.12
N TYR A 5 -9.63 -11.53 -16.67
CA TYR A 5 -9.27 -11.63 -15.25
C TYR A 5 -9.89 -10.49 -14.43
N VAL A 6 -9.73 -9.25 -14.92
CA VAL A 6 -10.26 -8.05 -14.28
C VAL A 6 -11.79 -8.10 -14.27
N ASP A 7 -12.42 -8.39 -15.40
CA ASP A 7 -13.88 -8.47 -15.54
C ASP A 7 -14.46 -9.54 -14.60
N PHE A 8 -13.85 -10.72 -14.52
CA PHE A 8 -14.29 -11.80 -13.63
C PHE A 8 -14.26 -11.37 -12.16
N LEU A 9 -13.12 -10.88 -11.66
CA LEU A 9 -12.97 -10.49 -10.25
C LEU A 9 -13.80 -9.24 -9.91
N TYR A 10 -13.89 -8.29 -10.82
CA TYR A 10 -14.71 -7.10 -10.64
C TYR A 10 -16.19 -7.45 -10.53
N ASN A 11 -16.72 -8.30 -11.43
CA ASN A 11 -18.09 -8.77 -11.36
C ASN A 11 -18.35 -9.59 -10.09
N LEU A 12 -17.39 -10.42 -9.67
CA LEU A 12 -17.47 -11.16 -8.41
C LEU A 12 -17.61 -10.21 -7.21
N ARG A 13 -16.86 -9.10 -7.18
CA ARG A 13 -17.03 -8.06 -6.15
C ARG A 13 -18.38 -7.34 -6.18
N LEU A 14 -19.05 -7.27 -7.32
CA LEU A 14 -20.36 -6.65 -7.42
C LEU A 14 -21.49 -7.57 -6.91
N ILE A 15 -21.29 -8.89 -7.00
CA ILE A 15 -22.27 -9.89 -6.54
C ILE A 15 -22.31 -9.96 -5.01
N TYR A 16 -21.15 -9.92 -4.35
CA TYR A 16 -21.06 -10.09 -2.90
C TYR A 16 -20.99 -8.75 -2.14
N PRO A 17 -21.67 -8.61 -0.99
CA PRO A 17 -21.58 -7.39 -0.18
C PRO A 17 -20.18 -7.19 0.40
N LYS A 18 -19.83 -5.97 0.79
CA LYS A 18 -18.50 -5.64 1.33
C LYS A 18 -18.12 -6.41 2.59
N SER A 19 -19.09 -6.84 3.38
CA SER A 19 -18.90 -7.65 4.59
C SER A 19 -18.58 -9.11 4.28
N ASP A 20 -18.76 -9.55 3.04
CA ASP A 20 -18.53 -10.93 2.64
C ASP A 20 -17.05 -11.20 2.34
N PRO A 21 -16.46 -12.31 2.87
CA PRO A 21 -15.09 -12.69 2.57
C PRO A 21 -14.77 -12.80 1.07
N MET A 22 -15.74 -13.18 0.23
CA MET A 22 -15.54 -13.30 -1.21
C MET A 22 -15.30 -11.94 -1.87
N ASN A 23 -15.98 -10.88 -1.41
CA ASN A 23 -15.69 -9.52 -1.87
C ASN A 23 -14.25 -9.11 -1.55
N PHE A 24 -13.81 -9.44 -0.34
CA PHE A 24 -12.45 -9.16 0.13
C PHE A 24 -11.39 -9.94 -0.66
N ILE A 25 -11.57 -11.23 -0.87
CA ILE A 25 -10.68 -12.08 -1.68
C ILE A 25 -10.58 -11.52 -3.10
N ALA A 26 -11.71 -11.24 -3.74
CA ALA A 26 -11.72 -10.71 -5.10
C ALA A 26 -11.02 -9.34 -5.19
N LYS A 27 -11.17 -8.48 -4.17
CA LYS A 27 -10.44 -7.20 -4.07
C LYS A 27 -8.94 -7.41 -3.96
N ILE A 28 -8.49 -8.33 -3.10
CA ILE A 28 -7.06 -8.64 -2.94
C ILE A 28 -6.47 -9.17 -4.24
N LEU A 29 -7.13 -10.13 -4.89
CA LEU A 29 -6.64 -10.71 -6.14
C LEU A 29 -6.57 -9.68 -7.27
N LEU A 30 -7.52 -8.74 -7.32
CA LEU A 30 -7.51 -7.65 -8.30
C LEU A 30 -6.34 -6.69 -8.04
N ASN A 31 -6.12 -6.30 -6.78
CA ASN A 31 -5.09 -5.32 -6.41
C ASN A 31 -3.67 -5.92 -6.38
N SER A 32 -3.53 -7.20 -6.07
CA SER A 32 -2.22 -7.88 -5.96
C SER A 32 -1.63 -8.26 -7.32
N LEU A 33 -2.44 -8.34 -8.37
CA LEU A 33 -1.98 -8.76 -9.70
C LEU A 33 -0.80 -7.89 -10.21
N TYR A 34 -0.91 -6.57 -10.13
CA TYR A 34 0.19 -5.70 -10.60
C TYR A 34 1.43 -5.84 -9.70
N GLY A 35 1.23 -6.02 -8.39
CA GLY A 35 2.30 -6.23 -7.43
C GLY A 35 3.09 -7.50 -7.72
N ARG A 36 2.41 -8.55 -8.18
CA ARG A 36 3.07 -9.79 -8.62
C ARG A 36 4.03 -9.54 -9.78
N PHE A 37 3.67 -8.69 -10.74
CA PHE A 37 4.55 -8.35 -11.86
C PHE A 37 5.75 -7.49 -11.45
N GLY A 38 5.66 -6.74 -10.36
CA GLY A 38 6.74 -5.90 -9.83
C GLY A 38 7.44 -6.51 -8.61
N MET A 39 7.26 -7.80 -8.36
CA MET A 39 7.87 -8.51 -7.23
C MET A 39 9.38 -8.64 -7.47
N ASP A 40 10.17 -8.38 -6.43
CA ASP A 40 11.59 -8.72 -6.42
C ASP A 40 11.71 -10.25 -6.35
N ASP A 41 12.33 -10.84 -7.36
CA ASP A 41 12.56 -12.27 -7.46
C ASP A 41 13.92 -12.72 -6.90
N ASN A 42 14.68 -11.79 -6.30
CA ASN A 42 15.86 -12.11 -5.50
C ASN A 42 15.46 -12.62 -4.11
N PHE A 43 14.94 -13.85 -4.08
CA PHE A 43 14.54 -14.48 -2.82
C PHE A 43 15.76 -14.88 -1.98
N THR A 44 15.60 -14.78 -0.67
CA THR A 44 16.51 -15.42 0.29
C THR A 44 15.93 -16.76 0.72
N GLU A 45 16.82 -17.71 1.01
CA GLU A 45 16.46 -18.99 1.61
C GLU A 45 16.62 -18.88 3.12
N VAL A 46 15.59 -19.28 3.86
CA VAL A 46 15.63 -19.28 5.33
C VAL A 46 15.69 -20.71 5.82
N ASN A 47 16.81 -21.06 6.44
CA ASN A 47 17.05 -22.39 7.02
C ASN A 47 16.98 -22.32 8.54
N VAL A 48 16.33 -23.30 9.16
CA VAL A 48 16.33 -23.48 10.63
C VAL A 48 17.16 -24.71 10.94
N ILE A 49 18.30 -24.51 11.59
CA ILE A 49 19.35 -25.54 11.74
C ILE A 49 19.65 -25.72 13.22
N HIS A 50 19.68 -26.96 13.70
CA HIS A 50 20.09 -27.24 15.08
C HIS A 50 21.56 -26.86 15.30
N LYS A 51 21.90 -26.34 16.48
CA LYS A 51 23.24 -25.83 16.80
C LYS A 51 24.36 -26.85 16.53
N ASP A 52 24.09 -28.13 16.74
CA ASP A 52 25.06 -29.21 16.49
C ASP A 52 25.48 -29.34 15.02
N TYR A 53 24.64 -28.92 14.07
CA TYR A 53 24.91 -29.05 12.63
C TYR A 53 25.31 -27.73 11.97
N ILE A 54 25.46 -26.64 12.75
CA ILE A 54 25.74 -25.32 12.16
C ILE A 54 27.12 -25.27 11.53
N ALA A 55 28.14 -25.86 12.16
CA ALA A 55 29.51 -25.83 11.65
C ALA A 55 29.61 -26.53 10.29
N ASP A 56 28.90 -27.66 10.13
CA ASP A 56 28.81 -28.38 8.87
C ASP A 56 28.10 -27.54 7.80
N PHE A 57 27.05 -26.82 8.17
CA PHE A 57 26.33 -25.94 7.24
C PHE A 57 27.18 -24.73 6.82
N GLU A 58 27.80 -24.03 7.78
CA GLU A 58 28.69 -22.90 7.55
C GLU A 58 29.85 -23.30 6.62
N SER A 59 30.43 -24.48 6.82
CA SER A 59 31.50 -24.98 5.95
C SER A 59 31.08 -25.22 4.49
N LYS A 60 29.81 -25.56 4.25
CA LYS A 60 29.27 -25.87 2.93
C LYS A 60 28.73 -24.65 2.18
N PHE A 61 28.25 -23.65 2.90
CA PHE A 61 27.50 -22.51 2.34
C PHE A 61 28.07 -21.15 2.73
N MET A 62 29.32 -21.10 3.21
CA MET A 62 29.97 -19.89 3.75
C MET A 62 29.73 -18.64 2.89
N ASP A 63 29.94 -18.75 1.57
CA ASP A 63 29.84 -17.61 0.64
C ASP A 63 28.40 -17.13 0.41
N ASN A 64 27.40 -17.93 0.79
CA ASN A 64 25.99 -17.63 0.57
C ASN A 64 25.28 -17.14 1.84
N ILE A 65 25.88 -17.29 3.01
CA ILE A 65 25.26 -16.89 4.28
C ILE A 65 25.26 -15.37 4.38
N LEU A 66 24.06 -14.80 4.53
CA LEU A 66 23.84 -13.37 4.71
C LEU A 66 23.75 -12.99 6.19
N SER A 67 23.07 -13.82 6.98
CA SER A 67 22.97 -13.63 8.43
C SER A 67 22.65 -14.93 9.15
N ILE A 68 23.00 -14.95 10.44
CA ILE A 68 22.69 -16.02 11.37
C ILE A 68 22.13 -15.39 12.64
N GLU A 69 20.93 -15.79 13.04
CA GLU A 69 20.27 -15.37 14.27
C GLU A 69 20.15 -16.56 15.23
N ASP A 70 20.42 -16.35 16.52
CA ASP A 70 20.29 -17.40 17.54
C ASP A 70 18.83 -17.60 17.96
N LEU A 71 18.37 -18.85 17.98
CA LEU A 71 17.04 -19.29 18.37
C LEU A 71 17.11 -20.41 19.43
N GLY A 72 18.06 -20.31 20.38
CA GLY A 72 18.18 -21.30 21.46
C GLY A 72 18.86 -22.56 20.95
N GLU A 73 18.20 -23.71 20.89
CA GLU A 73 18.82 -24.94 20.35
C GLU A 73 19.01 -24.90 18.82
N TYR A 74 18.42 -23.91 18.17
CA TYR A 74 18.48 -23.71 16.72
C TYR A 74 19.16 -22.39 16.37
N LYS A 75 19.61 -22.29 15.13
CA LYS A 75 19.98 -21.05 14.46
C LYS A 75 19.10 -20.84 13.24
N LEU A 76 18.67 -19.61 13.02
CA LEU A 76 18.04 -19.18 11.77
C LEU A 76 19.12 -18.64 10.86
N VAL A 77 19.32 -19.29 9.72
CA VAL A 77 20.35 -18.94 8.74
C VAL A 77 19.68 -18.44 7.48
N ILE A 78 19.96 -17.19 7.12
CA ILE A 78 19.48 -16.57 5.88
C ILE A 78 20.58 -16.70 4.84
N CYS A 79 20.27 -17.36 3.73
CA CYS A 79 21.19 -17.55 2.61
C CYS A 79 20.68 -16.81 1.37
N LYS A 80 21.60 -16.36 0.52
CA LYS A 80 21.28 -16.01 -0.86
C LYS A 80 20.86 -17.30 -1.58
N LEU A 81 19.75 -17.26 -2.33
CA LEU A 81 19.37 -18.41 -3.17
C LEU A 81 20.54 -18.74 -4.10
N ASN A 82 20.94 -20.00 -4.11
CA ASN A 82 21.91 -20.48 -5.09
C ASN A 82 21.33 -20.33 -6.51
N GLU A 83 22.17 -19.92 -7.47
CA GLU A 83 21.84 -19.82 -8.91
C GLU A 83 21.35 -21.16 -9.52
N ILE A 84 21.41 -22.27 -8.78
CA ILE A 84 21.00 -23.63 -9.19
C ILE A 84 19.51 -23.70 -9.59
N ASN A 85 18.69 -22.70 -9.28
CA ASN A 85 17.30 -22.58 -9.73
C ASN A 85 17.12 -21.63 -10.95
N GLU A 86 18.01 -21.68 -11.95
CA GLU A 86 17.89 -21.00 -13.26
C GLU A 86 16.52 -21.20 -13.98
N LYS A 87 15.67 -22.12 -13.51
CA LYS A 87 14.38 -22.46 -14.14
C LYS A 87 13.15 -21.88 -13.44
N ALA A 88 13.28 -21.15 -12.33
CA ALA A 88 12.12 -20.59 -11.66
C ALA A 88 11.60 -19.34 -12.41
N THR A 89 10.66 -19.53 -13.33
CA THR A 89 9.92 -18.41 -13.93
C THR A 89 8.94 -17.86 -12.90
N HIS A 90 9.33 -16.80 -12.19
CA HIS A 90 8.52 -16.23 -11.10
C HIS A 90 7.26 -15.47 -11.57
N ASN A 91 6.96 -15.47 -12.88
CA ASN A 91 5.87 -14.75 -13.53
C ASN A 91 5.92 -13.25 -13.20
N VAL A 92 7.13 -12.69 -13.17
CA VAL A 92 7.43 -11.27 -12.93
C VAL A 92 7.63 -10.58 -14.27
N SER A 93 7.20 -9.32 -14.36
CA SER A 93 7.42 -8.47 -15.52
C SER A 93 7.45 -7.02 -15.08
N ILE A 94 8.66 -6.52 -14.84
CA ILE A 94 8.90 -5.13 -14.41
C ILE A 94 8.29 -4.15 -15.41
N GLY A 95 8.35 -4.46 -16.71
CA GLY A 95 7.73 -3.65 -17.77
C GLY A 95 6.21 -3.53 -17.63
N ILE A 96 5.51 -4.63 -17.31
CA ILE A 96 4.06 -4.60 -17.06
C ILE A 96 3.74 -3.77 -15.81
N ALA A 97 4.45 -3.99 -14.70
CA ALA A 97 4.24 -3.24 -13.46
C ALA A 97 4.52 -1.74 -13.64
N ALA A 98 5.60 -1.39 -14.36
CA ALA A 98 5.95 -0.02 -14.71
C ALA A 98 4.86 0.62 -15.56
N ALA A 99 4.37 -0.06 -16.60
CA ALA A 99 3.29 0.42 -17.45
C ALA A 99 2.00 0.67 -16.65
N ILE A 100 1.56 -0.29 -15.82
CA ILE A 100 0.36 -0.14 -14.98
C ILE A 100 0.48 1.08 -14.07
N THR A 101 1.60 1.25 -13.37
CA THR A 101 1.80 2.39 -12.45
C THR A 101 1.92 3.72 -13.21
N ALA A 102 2.49 3.73 -14.41
CA ALA A 102 2.56 4.91 -15.27
C ALA A 102 1.17 5.32 -15.74
N TYR A 103 0.36 4.38 -16.24
CA TYR A 103 -1.02 4.67 -16.65
C TYR A 103 -1.91 5.12 -15.50
N ALA A 104 -1.73 4.57 -14.29
CA ALA A 104 -2.43 5.06 -13.10
C ALA A 104 -2.06 6.53 -12.79
N ARG A 105 -0.77 6.90 -12.88
CA ARG A 105 -0.33 8.30 -12.70
C ARG A 105 -0.85 9.23 -13.80
N ILE A 106 -0.83 8.78 -15.06
CA ILE A 106 -1.40 9.53 -16.20
C ILE A 106 -2.89 9.74 -15.99
N HIS A 107 -3.63 8.71 -15.59
CA HIS A 107 -5.05 8.81 -15.28
C HIS A 107 -5.30 9.84 -14.18
N MET A 108 -4.51 9.83 -13.09
CA MET A 108 -4.67 10.84 -12.03
C MET A 108 -4.18 12.24 -12.43
N SER A 109 -3.31 12.36 -13.45
CA SER A 109 -2.81 13.65 -13.91
C SER A 109 -3.90 14.55 -14.49
N GLN A 110 -4.99 13.97 -15.01
CA GLN A 110 -6.14 14.72 -15.50
C GLN A 110 -6.83 15.51 -14.38
N PHE A 111 -6.67 15.12 -13.12
CA PHE A 111 -7.18 15.88 -11.98
C PHE A 111 -6.10 16.82 -11.42
N LYS A 112 -4.85 16.33 -11.32
CA LYS A 112 -3.74 17.09 -10.72
C LYS A 112 -3.29 18.30 -11.53
N ASN A 113 -3.37 18.21 -12.85
CA ASN A 113 -2.91 19.25 -13.76
C ASN A 113 -4.07 20.03 -14.38
N ASN A 114 -5.28 19.87 -13.87
CA ASN A 114 -6.44 20.58 -14.39
C ASN A 114 -6.57 21.95 -13.69
N PRO A 115 -6.42 23.07 -14.40
CA PRO A 115 -6.49 24.40 -13.80
C PRO A 115 -7.89 24.76 -13.27
N LYS A 116 -8.93 23.99 -13.62
CA LYS A 116 -10.28 24.15 -13.08
C LYS A 116 -10.49 23.45 -11.74
N ILE A 117 -9.56 22.59 -11.32
CA ILE A 117 -9.64 21.85 -10.07
C ILE A 117 -8.66 22.49 -9.08
N ASN A 118 -9.22 23.10 -8.04
CA ASN A 118 -8.45 23.55 -6.90
C ASN A 118 -8.12 22.34 -6.01
N LEU A 119 -6.98 21.72 -6.29
CA LEU A 119 -6.56 20.49 -5.64
C LEU A 119 -5.79 20.79 -4.33
N TYR A 120 -6.31 20.31 -3.21
CA TYR A 120 -5.67 20.44 -1.90
C TYR A 120 -4.68 19.30 -1.60
N TYR A 121 -5.05 18.07 -1.96
CA TYR A 121 -4.24 16.89 -1.66
C TYR A 121 -4.55 15.73 -2.61
N SER A 122 -3.57 14.83 -2.78
CA SER A 122 -3.75 13.56 -3.49
C SER A 122 -2.78 12.50 -2.97
N ASP A 123 -3.27 11.26 -2.80
CA ASP A 123 -2.45 10.08 -2.50
C ASP A 123 -2.87 8.94 -3.42
N THR A 124 -1.94 8.45 -4.24
CA THR A 124 -2.10 7.36 -5.22
C THR A 124 -3.26 7.54 -6.22
N ASP A 125 -4.50 7.27 -5.79
CA ASP A 125 -5.74 7.20 -6.56
C ASP A 125 -6.88 8.06 -5.95
N SER A 126 -6.53 9.01 -5.07
CA SER A 126 -7.48 9.94 -4.43
C SER A 126 -7.17 11.40 -4.74
N ILE A 127 -8.18 12.26 -4.68
CA ILE A 127 -8.07 13.72 -4.71
C ILE A 127 -8.94 14.32 -3.60
N TYR A 128 -8.50 15.45 -3.05
CA TYR A 128 -9.26 16.29 -2.14
C TYR A 128 -9.34 17.68 -2.74
N THR A 129 -10.55 18.15 -2.99
CA THR A 129 -10.83 19.40 -3.70
C THR A 129 -12.18 19.93 -3.26
N ASP A 130 -12.37 21.25 -3.36
CA ASP A 130 -13.66 21.93 -3.24
C ASP A 130 -14.29 22.26 -4.60
N SER A 131 -13.64 21.86 -5.69
CA SER A 131 -14.12 22.10 -7.04
C SER A 131 -15.07 20.99 -7.49
N ASP A 132 -16.06 21.36 -8.29
CA ASP A 132 -16.95 20.39 -8.94
C ASP A 132 -16.16 19.51 -9.91
N ILE A 133 -16.36 18.20 -9.78
CA ILE A 133 -15.80 17.20 -10.70
C ILE A 133 -16.91 16.78 -11.66
N ASP A 134 -16.57 16.66 -12.95
CA ASP A 134 -17.48 16.17 -13.98
C ASP A 134 -18.16 14.86 -13.55
N GLU A 135 -19.49 14.86 -13.48
CA GLU A 135 -20.29 13.72 -13.04
C GLU A 135 -20.02 12.46 -13.89
N SER A 136 -19.60 12.62 -15.14
CA SER A 136 -19.23 11.48 -16.00
C SER A 136 -18.02 10.70 -15.46
N LEU A 137 -17.17 11.33 -14.64
CA LEU A 137 -16.00 10.74 -14.01
C LEU A 137 -16.30 10.16 -12.62
N ILE A 138 -17.51 10.33 -12.09
CA ILE A 138 -17.90 9.92 -10.74
C ILE A 138 -18.86 8.73 -10.80
N ASP A 139 -18.53 7.63 -10.13
CA ASP A 139 -19.44 6.51 -9.87
C ASP A 139 -18.84 5.60 -8.78
N ALA A 140 -19.65 5.18 -7.81
CA ALA A 140 -19.17 4.36 -6.70
C ALA A 140 -18.91 2.90 -7.06
N LYS A 141 -19.37 2.44 -8.22
CA LYS A 141 -19.32 1.05 -8.67
C LYS A 141 -18.49 0.90 -9.93
N ILE A 142 -18.59 1.79 -10.92
CA ILE A 142 -17.92 1.64 -12.21
C ILE A 142 -16.39 1.70 -12.06
N LEU A 143 -15.70 0.69 -12.61
CA LEU A 143 -14.25 0.60 -12.56
C LEU A 143 -13.59 1.80 -13.24
N GLY A 144 -12.61 2.41 -12.56
CA GLY A 144 -11.83 3.55 -13.07
C GLY A 144 -12.50 4.91 -12.90
N LYS A 145 -13.71 4.99 -12.32
CA LYS A 145 -14.33 6.24 -11.93
C LYS A 145 -14.01 6.59 -10.47
N LEU A 146 -14.10 7.87 -10.14
CA LEU A 146 -13.95 8.36 -8.78
C LEU A 146 -15.20 8.03 -7.97
N LYS A 147 -15.00 7.56 -6.74
CA LYS A 147 -16.05 7.40 -5.76
C LYS A 147 -15.99 8.57 -4.79
N LEU A 148 -17.14 9.20 -4.51
CA LEU A 148 -17.25 10.12 -3.39
C LEU A 148 -17.09 9.31 -2.09
N GLU A 149 -15.94 9.49 -1.42
CA GLU A 149 -15.63 8.82 -0.15
C GLU A 149 -16.17 9.62 1.04
N ASN A 150 -15.88 10.93 1.09
CA ASN A 150 -16.19 11.79 2.23
C ASN A 150 -16.47 13.23 1.76
N ILE A 151 -17.30 13.94 2.53
CA ILE A 151 -17.44 15.40 2.48
C ILE A 151 -16.98 15.93 3.84
N SER A 152 -16.01 16.84 3.82
CA SER A 152 -15.39 17.40 5.03
C SER A 152 -15.68 18.88 5.17
N GLU A 153 -16.12 19.29 6.36
CA GLU A 153 -16.24 20.70 6.74
C GLU A 153 -14.85 21.37 6.84
N LYS A 154 -13.87 20.62 7.32
CA LYS A 154 -12.49 21.09 7.50
C LYS A 154 -11.49 19.99 7.17
N ALA A 155 -10.40 20.36 6.52
CA ALA A 155 -9.28 19.46 6.28
C ALA A 155 -7.95 20.17 6.57
N ILE A 156 -6.99 19.44 7.14
CA ILE A 156 -5.62 19.91 7.38
C ILE A 156 -4.68 18.89 6.75
N PHE A 157 -3.90 19.33 5.75
CA PHE A 157 -2.89 18.52 5.07
C PHE A 157 -1.51 19.06 5.42
N LEU A 158 -0.72 18.27 6.17
CA LEU A 158 0.59 18.72 6.66
C LEU A 158 1.74 18.20 5.77
N SER A 159 1.64 16.96 5.32
CA SER A 159 2.64 16.32 4.46
C SER A 159 2.08 15.03 3.82
N PRO A 160 2.80 14.36 2.91
CA PRO A 160 2.36 13.10 2.34
C PRO A 160 2.00 12.06 3.41
N LYS A 161 0.73 11.61 3.40
CA LYS A 161 0.15 10.65 4.37
C LYS A 161 0.10 11.18 5.81
N VAL A 162 0.02 12.50 5.98
CA VAL A 162 -0.20 13.18 7.27
C VAL A 162 -1.29 14.23 7.10
N TYR A 163 -2.52 13.87 7.42
CA TYR A 163 -3.69 14.75 7.30
C TYR A 163 -4.82 14.40 8.28
N LEU A 164 -5.70 15.37 8.50
CA LEU A 164 -6.94 15.24 9.27
C LEU A 164 -8.10 15.83 8.49
N LEU A 165 -9.25 15.16 8.57
CA LEU A 165 -10.53 15.55 8.01
C LEU A 165 -11.55 15.60 9.15
N LYS A 166 -12.28 16.70 9.25
CA LYS A 166 -13.48 16.82 10.07
C LYS A 166 -14.68 16.74 9.14
N LEU A 167 -15.45 15.67 9.24
CA LEU A 167 -16.65 15.45 8.44
C LEU A 167 -17.79 16.37 8.91
N GLU A 168 -18.79 16.57 8.05
CA GLU A 168 -20.01 17.32 8.40
C GLU A 168 -20.78 16.67 9.56
N SER A 169 -20.64 15.35 9.74
CA SER A 169 -21.19 14.62 10.90
C SER A 169 -20.50 14.96 12.23
N GLY A 170 -19.38 15.68 12.21
CA GLY A 170 -18.50 15.91 13.35
C GLY A 170 -17.44 14.82 13.57
N GLU A 171 -17.48 13.73 12.80
CA GLU A 171 -16.47 12.66 12.86
C GLU A 171 -15.09 13.16 12.42
N LEU A 172 -14.04 12.75 13.14
CA LEU A 172 -12.65 13.04 12.80
C LEU A 172 -12.00 11.81 12.16
N ILE A 173 -11.51 11.98 10.93
CA ILE A 173 -10.70 10.99 10.22
C ILE A 173 -9.28 11.55 10.10
N TYR A 174 -8.29 10.83 10.61
CA TYR A 174 -6.89 11.23 10.46
C TYR A 174 -6.03 10.08 9.93
N LYS A 175 -4.98 10.44 9.19
CA LYS A 175 -3.97 9.52 8.70
C LYS A 175 -2.61 10.11 9.03
N VAL A 176 -1.79 9.38 9.78
CA VAL A 176 -0.40 9.77 10.07
C VAL A 176 0.52 8.59 9.80
N LYS A 177 1.39 8.74 8.80
CA LYS A 177 2.39 7.73 8.44
C LYS A 177 3.26 7.39 9.66
N GLY A 178 3.24 6.12 10.06
CA GLY A 178 4.07 5.59 11.16
C GLY A 178 3.38 5.54 12.52
N LEU A 179 2.18 6.11 12.67
CA LEU A 179 1.38 5.99 13.89
C LEU A 179 0.28 4.92 13.75
N LYS A 180 0.07 4.15 14.82
CA LYS A 180 -1.09 3.24 14.93
C LYS A 180 -2.37 4.06 15.10
N HIS A 181 -3.51 3.51 14.67
CA HIS A 181 -4.81 4.20 14.75
C HIS A 181 -5.31 4.34 16.20
N GLU A 182 -4.73 3.58 17.13
CA GLU A 182 -5.02 3.68 18.57
C GLU A 182 -4.47 4.97 19.20
N VAL A 183 -3.51 5.64 18.53
CA VAL A 183 -2.97 6.91 19.00
C VAL A 183 -3.97 8.00 18.69
N GLU A 184 -4.74 8.41 19.70
CA GLU A 184 -5.71 9.48 19.56
C GLU A 184 -5.03 10.83 19.22
N LEU A 185 -5.48 11.41 18.12
CA LEU A 185 -5.13 12.74 17.66
C LEU A 185 -6.39 13.60 17.56
N ARG A 186 -6.26 14.85 17.98
CA ARG A 186 -7.37 15.82 17.95
C ARG A 186 -7.16 16.86 16.86
N LEU A 187 -8.20 17.64 16.57
CA LEU A 187 -8.09 18.75 15.63
C LEU A 187 -7.01 19.76 16.07
N GLU A 188 -6.95 20.07 17.36
CA GLU A 188 -6.00 21.03 17.92
C GLU A 188 -4.54 20.58 17.77
N ASP A 189 -4.30 19.25 17.80
CA ASP A 189 -2.99 18.67 17.55
C ASP A 189 -2.51 19.03 16.13
N PHE A 190 -3.39 18.96 15.13
CA PHE A 190 -3.09 19.30 13.74
C PHE A 190 -3.01 20.82 13.52
N GLU A 191 -3.89 21.60 14.14
CA GLU A 191 -3.85 23.06 14.05
C GLU A 191 -2.56 23.63 14.64
N LYS A 192 -2.08 23.06 15.75
CA LYS A 192 -0.78 23.43 16.32
C LYS A 192 0.35 23.23 15.31
N LEU A 193 0.32 22.11 14.57
CA LEU A 193 1.35 21.73 13.60
C LEU A 193 1.34 22.58 12.31
N LEU A 194 0.34 23.44 12.09
CA LEU A 194 0.38 24.44 11.01
C LEU A 194 1.42 25.54 11.27
N ASN A 195 1.82 25.72 12.53
CA ASN A 195 2.78 26.73 12.93
C ASN A 195 4.22 26.24 12.70
N LYS A 196 5.05 27.09 12.11
CA LYS A 196 6.47 26.80 11.89
C LYS A 196 7.16 26.49 13.23
N ASN A 197 7.99 25.44 13.25
CA ASN A 197 8.70 24.91 14.42
C ASN A 197 7.82 24.25 15.50
N ALA A 198 6.50 24.15 15.31
CA ALA A 198 5.67 23.34 16.19
C ALA A 198 5.99 21.85 16.01
N PHE A 199 5.99 21.12 17.12
CA PHE A 199 6.08 19.66 17.10
C PHE A 199 5.08 19.04 18.07
N LEU A 200 4.74 17.79 17.78
CA LEU A 200 3.89 16.93 18.58
C LEU A 200 4.60 15.59 18.74
N GLN A 201 4.73 15.12 19.97
CA GLN A 201 5.30 13.83 20.28
C GLN A 201 4.22 12.98 20.93
N LYS A 202 3.98 11.79 20.38
CA LYS A 202 3.05 10.80 20.92
C LYS A 202 3.82 9.51 21.13
N SER A 203 3.55 8.83 22.25
CA SER A 203 4.11 7.51 22.54
C SER A 203 3.16 6.44 22.03
N GLN A 204 3.72 5.36 21.47
CA GLN A 204 2.97 4.17 21.09
C GLN A 204 3.75 2.92 21.48
N SER A 205 3.05 1.88 21.93
CA SER A 205 3.63 0.56 22.15
C SER A 205 3.95 -0.09 20.81
N LYS A 206 5.13 -0.74 20.73
CA LYS A 206 5.55 -1.48 19.54
C LYS A 206 4.66 -2.71 19.35
#